data_AF-A0A831P010-F1
#
_entry.id   AF-A0A831P010-F1
#
_cell.length_a   1.000
_cell.length_b   1.000
_cell.length_c   1.000
_cell.angle_alpha   90.00
_cell.angle_beta   90.00
_cell.angle_gamma   90.00
#
_symmetry.space_group_name_H-M   'P 1'
#
loop_
_entity.id
_entity.type
_entity.pdbx_description
1 polymer ?
#
loop_
_entity_poly.entity_id
_entity_poly.type
_entity_poly.pdbx_seq_one_letter_code
_entity_poly.pdbx_strand_id
1 'polypeptide(L)' 'MPQHVVIIGAVALGPKAACRFKRLEPESKVTMVDHSDLISYGGCGIPYFVSGDISSPDELQSTSFHMLRDKK' A
#
# COMPACT_ATOMS: atom_id res chain seq x y z
N MET A 1 -24.46 1.22 -9.84
CA MET A 1 -24.48 -0.18 -9.34
C MET A 1 -23.13 -0.47 -8.73
N PRO A 2 -23.05 -1.14 -7.58
CA PRO A 2 -21.77 -1.53 -6.99
C PRO A 2 -20.93 -2.36 -7.97
N GLN A 3 -19.64 -2.07 -8.03
CA GLN A 3 -18.68 -2.73 -8.94
C GLN A 3 -17.74 -3.64 -8.16
N HIS A 4 -17.23 -4.67 -8.83
CA HIS A 4 -16.12 -5.48 -8.34
C HIS A 4 -14.87 -5.15 -9.15
N VAL A 5 -13.90 -4.49 -8.52
CA VAL A 5 -12.66 -4.03 -9.16
C VAL A 5 -11.49 -4.86 -8.65
N VAL A 6 -10.71 -5.39 -9.58
CA VAL A 6 -9.44 -6.06 -9.29
C VAL A 6 -8.30 -5.12 -9.70
N ILE A 7 -7.37 -4.87 -8.78
CA ILE A 7 -6.17 -4.06 -9.01
C ILE A 7 -4.96 -4.99 -8.92
N ILE A 8 -4.14 -5.00 -9.98
CA ILE A 8 -2.91 -5.79 -10.05
C ILE A 8 -1.74 -4.89 -9.66
N GLY A 9 -1.05 -5.28 -8.58
CA GLY A 9 -0.01 -4.51 -7.90
C GLY A 9 -0.54 -3.79 -6.66
N ALA A 10 0.14 -3.95 -5.53
CA ALA A 10 -0.22 -3.41 -4.22
C ALA A 10 0.91 -2.61 -3.54
N VAL A 11 2.01 -2.31 -4.24
CA VAL A 11 3.11 -1.50 -3.70
C VAL A 11 2.75 0.00 -3.66
N ALA A 12 2.99 0.76 -4.72
CA ALA A 12 2.84 2.22 -4.65
C ALA A 12 1.49 2.72 -5.18
N LEU A 13 1.21 2.52 -6.47
CA LEU A 13 0.04 3.10 -7.13
C LEU A 13 -1.24 2.32 -6.83
N GLY A 14 -1.16 0.99 -6.70
CA GLY A 14 -2.31 0.12 -6.43
C GLY A 14 -3.16 0.57 -5.24
N PRO A 15 -2.57 0.72 -4.03
CA PRO A 15 -3.29 1.21 -2.86
C PRO A 15 -3.84 2.63 -3.04
N LYS A 16 -3.12 3.51 -3.74
CA LYS A 16 -3.61 4.88 -4.04
C LYS A 16 -4.86 4.85 -4.93
N ALA A 17 -4.85 4.02 -5.97
CA ALA A 17 -6.00 3.82 -6.85
C ALA A 17 -7.17 3.18 -6.10
N ALA A 18 -6.92 2.14 -5.29
CA ALA A 18 -7.91 1.47 -4.48
C ALA A 18 -8.60 2.43 -3.51
N CYS A 19 -7.82 3.20 -2.73
CA CYS A 19 -8.35 4.18 -1.79
C CYS A 19 -9.14 5.28 -2.51
N ARG A 20 -8.66 5.78 -3.65
CA ARG A 20 -9.38 6.80 -4.41
C ARG A 20 -10.71 6.26 -4.95
N PHE A 21 -10.70 5.06 -5.52
CA PHE A 21 -11.92 4.42 -6.01
C PHE A 21 -12.92 4.20 -4.87
N LYS A 22 -12.50 3.66 -3.73
CA LYS A 22 -13.37 3.47 -2.55
C LYS A 22 -13.98 4.77 -2.01
N ARG A 23 -13.30 5.91 -2.14
CA ARG A 23 -13.86 7.22 -1.77
C ARG A 23 -14.92 7.71 -2.75
N LEU A 24 -14.82 7.34 -4.03
CA LEU A 24 -15.77 7.70 -5.07
C LEU A 24 -16.96 6.73 -5.12
N GLU A 25 -16.71 5.46 -4.83
CA GLU A 25 -17.67 4.35 -4.91
C GLU A 25 -17.62 3.50 -3.61
N PRO A 26 -18.19 3.99 -2.50
CA PRO A 26 -18.11 3.35 -1.18
C PRO A 26 -18.75 1.96 -1.13
N GLU A 27 -19.77 1.70 -1.95
CA GLU A 27 -20.47 0.41 -1.99
C GLU A 27 -19.75 -0.64 -2.85
N SER A 28 -18.78 -0.22 -3.68
CA SER A 28 -18.07 -1.13 -4.59
C SER A 28 -17.00 -1.95 -3.86
N LYS A 29 -16.76 -3.19 -4.29
CA LYS A 29 -15.70 -4.06 -3.75
C LYS A 29 -14.41 -3.85 -4.53
N VAL A 30 -13.29 -3.71 -3.82
CA VAL A 30 -11.94 -3.64 -4.40
C VAL A 30 -11.10 -4.78 -3.86
N THR A 31 -10.43 -5.51 -4.75
CA THR A 31 -9.45 -6.54 -4.41
C THR A 31 -8.12 -6.18 -5.03
N MET A 32 -7.08 -6.02 -4.23
CA MET A 32 -5.71 -5.87 -4.72
C MET A 32 -5.02 -7.22 -4.72
N VAL A 33 -4.26 -7.51 -5.77
CA VAL A 33 -3.45 -8.72 -5.90
C VAL A 33 -2.02 -8.29 -6.20
N ASP A 34 -1.06 -8.78 -5.43
CA ASP A 34 0.37 -8.58 -5.65
C ASP A 34 1.08 -9.93 -5.59
N HIS A 35 2.26 -10.01 -6.19
CA HIS A 35 3.11 -11.20 -6.12
C HIS A 35 3.73 -11.36 -4.73
N SER A 36 3.98 -10.25 -4.03
CA SER A 36 4.61 -10.23 -2.71
C SER A 36 3.58 -10.05 -1.59
N ASP A 37 3.96 -10.51 -0.40
CA ASP A 37 3.23 -10.24 0.84
C ASP A 37 3.47 -8.82 1.38
N LEU A 38 4.56 -8.17 0.96
CA LEU A 38 4.89 -6.80 1.34
C LEU A 38 4.21 -5.81 0.40
N ILE A 39 3.24 -5.08 0.95
CA ILE A 39 2.44 -4.10 0.21
C ILE A 39 2.68 -2.70 0.76
N SER A 40 2.32 -1.68 -0.01
CA SER A 40 2.32 -0.28 0.44
C SER A 40 3.60 0.26 1.08
N TYR A 41 4.77 -0.29 0.72
CA TYR A 41 6.06 0.23 1.14
C TYR A 41 6.59 1.32 0.18
N GLY A 42 7.35 2.26 0.74
CA GLY A 42 8.07 3.29 -0.01
C GLY A 42 9.40 2.75 -0.54
N GLY A 43 9.42 2.24 -1.76
CA GLY A 43 10.65 1.75 -2.40
C GLY A 43 11.79 2.79 -2.48
N CYS A 44 11.45 4.08 -2.59
CA CYS A 44 12.42 5.17 -2.55
C CYS A 44 13.16 5.28 -1.20
N GLY A 45 12.61 4.70 -0.13
CA GLY A 45 13.19 4.68 1.21
C GLY A 45 14.24 3.58 1.42
N ILE A 46 14.31 2.57 0.53
CA ILE A 46 15.22 1.43 0.67
C ILE A 46 16.69 1.85 0.79
N PRO A 47 17.21 2.81 0.00
CA PRO A 47 18.60 3.25 0.15
C PRO A 47 18.92 3.78 1.56
N TYR A 48 17.96 4.42 2.23
CA TYR A 48 18.12 4.97 3.57
C TYR A 48 18.06 3.89 4.66
N PHE A 49 17.33 2.80 4.41
CA PHE A 49 17.42 1.62 5.27
C PHE A 49 18.79 0.94 5.14
N VAL A 50 19.30 0.82 3.91
CA VAL A 50 20.62 0.22 3.66
C VAL A 50 21.77 1.08 4.22
N SER A 51 21.65 2.42 4.21
CA SER A 51 22.64 3.32 4.80
C SER A 51 22.59 3.38 6.33
N GLY A 52 21.51 2.87 6.95
CA GLY A 52 21.29 2.92 8.40
C GLY A 52 20.58 4.19 8.91
N ASP A 53 20.14 5.08 8.02
CA ASP A 53 19.36 6.27 8.38
C ASP A 53 17.93 5.91 8.82
N ILE A 54 17.40 4.79 8.30
CA ILE A 54 16.14 4.18 8.72
C ILE A 54 16.46 2.93 9.53
N SER A 55 15.95 2.87 10.76
CA SER A 55 16.27 1.82 11.73
C SER A 55 15.52 0.51 11.49
N SER A 56 14.31 0.55 10.90
CA SER A 56 13.48 -0.63 10.68
C SER A 56 12.83 -0.65 9.28
N PRO A 57 12.73 -1.82 8.61
CA PRO A 57 11.97 -1.97 7.36
C PRO A 57 10.49 -1.57 7.49
N ASP A 58 9.92 -1.65 8.69
CA ASP A 58 8.52 -1.28 8.96
C ASP A 58 8.29 0.22 8.75
N GLU A 59 9.32 1.04 8.96
CA GLU A 59 9.25 2.49 8.75
C GLU A 59 9.00 2.81 7.27
N LEU A 60 9.43 1.95 6.34
CA LEU A 60 9.15 2.06 4.91
C LEU A 60 7.67 1.84 4.58
N GLN A 61 6.92 1.17 5.46
CA GLN A 61 5.49 0.85 5.31
C GLN A 61 4.60 1.72 6.22
N SER A 62 5.21 2.45 7.15
CA SER A 62 4.50 3.29 8.11
C SER A 62 3.95 4.56 7.46
N THR A 63 2.76 4.95 7.89
CA THR A 63 2.20 6.27 7.54
C THR A 63 2.70 7.34 8.51
N SER A 64 2.47 8.61 8.18
CA SER A 64 2.70 9.73 9.10
C SER A 64 1.92 9.64 10.42
N PHE A 65 0.95 8.74 10.52
CA PHE A 65 0.17 8.45 11.73
C PHE A 65 0.62 7.17 12.44
N HIS A 66 1.81 6.64 12.12
CA HIS A 66 2.38 5.41 12.68
C HIS A 66 1.52 4.15 12.47
N MET A 67 0.57 4.19 11.53
CA MET A 67 -0.15 3.01 11.10
C MET A 67 0.70 2.23 10.10
N LEU A 68 0.97 0.96 10.42
CA LEU A 68 1.61 0.02 9.51
C LEU A 68 0.61 -0.39 8.42
N ARG A 69 1.05 -0.40 7.18
CA ARG A 69 0.26 -0.90 6.05
C ARG A 69 0.65 -2.33 5.76
N ASP A 70 0.02 -3.27 6.45
CA ASP A 70 0.20 -4.69 6.23
C ASP A 70 -0.94 -5.28 5.38
N LYS A 71 -0.83 -6.57 5.08
CA LYS A 71 -1.84 -7.32 4.32
C LYS A 71 -3.06 -7.74 5.15
N LYS A 72 -3.10 -7.42 6.46
CA LYS A 72 -4.11 -7.94 7.40
C LYS A 72 -5.32 -7.01 7.56
#